data_AF-A0A7W7GLP0-F1
#
_entry.id   AF-A0A7W7GLP0-F1
#
_cell.length_a   1.000
_cell.length_b   1.000
_cell.length_c   1.000
_cell.angle_alpha   90.00
_cell.angle_beta   90.00
_cell.angle_gamma   90.00
#
_symmetry.space_group_name_H-M   'P 1'
#
loop_
_entity.id
_entity.type
_entity.pdbx_description
1 polymer ?
#
loop_
_entity_poly.entity_id
_entity_poly.type
_entity_poly.pdbx_seq_one_letter_code
_entity_poly.pdbx_strand_id
1 'polypeptide(L)'
;MPWIPDYVRSDGTPVRGHSRWPAGARREMTIFAGFALAVVAFGNGSASTGSGDAAPRPQSTVQYPIRFDNAPPPRIVQPRPTVSYGVRFPEAEGSR
;
A
#
# COMPACT_ATOMS: atom_id res chain seq x y z
N MET A 1 -9.49 1.20 -1.12
CA MET A 1 -10.50 0.15 -1.44
C MET A 1 -11.35 0.60 -2.60
N PRO A 2 -11.79 -0.30 -3.50
CA PRO A 2 -12.60 0.08 -4.64
C PRO A 2 -13.98 0.58 -4.18
N TRP A 3 -14.27 1.81 -4.52
CA TRP A 3 -15.60 2.42 -4.39
C TRP A 3 -16.42 2.06 -5.64
N ILE A 4 -17.60 1.50 -5.43
CA ILE A 4 -18.56 1.30 -6.51
C ILE A 4 -19.49 2.53 -6.53
N PRO A 5 -19.53 3.30 -7.62
CA PRO A 5 -20.46 4.42 -7.75
C PRO A 5 -21.91 3.93 -7.85
N ASP A 6 -22.84 4.85 -7.62
CA ASP A 6 -24.26 4.61 -7.81
C ASP A 6 -24.54 4.18 -9.24
N TYR A 7 -25.40 3.17 -9.41
CA TYR A 7 -25.78 2.67 -10.73
C TYR A 7 -27.20 2.11 -10.71
N VAL A 8 -27.80 2.03 -11.90
CA VAL A 8 -29.10 1.39 -12.10
C VAL A 8 -28.85 0.02 -12.74
N ARG A 9 -29.37 -1.03 -12.10
CA ARG A 9 -29.31 -2.40 -12.64
C ARG A 9 -30.22 -2.52 -13.86
N SER A 10 -30.02 -3.56 -14.67
CA SER A 10 -30.84 -3.83 -15.86
C SER A 10 -32.32 -4.09 -15.54
N ASP A 11 -32.64 -4.44 -14.29
CA ASP A 11 -34.00 -4.61 -13.75
C ASP A 11 -34.65 -3.29 -13.28
N GLY A 12 -33.96 -2.15 -13.46
CA GLY A 12 -34.42 -0.83 -13.02
C GLY A 12 -34.18 -0.53 -11.54
N THR A 13 -33.58 -1.45 -10.77
CA THR A 13 -33.31 -1.22 -9.35
C THR A 13 -32.13 -0.24 -9.16
N PRO A 14 -32.32 0.88 -8.44
CA PRO A 14 -31.23 1.79 -8.13
C PRO A 14 -30.36 1.22 -7.02
N VAL A 15 -29.06 1.08 -7.28
CA VAL A 15 -28.07 0.62 -6.30
C VAL A 15 -27.24 1.81 -5.85
N ARG A 16 -27.24 2.06 -4.54
CA ARG A 16 -26.37 3.08 -3.93
C ARG A 16 -24.91 2.66 -3.98
N GLY A 17 -24.05 3.66 -4.10
CA GLY A 17 -22.61 3.48 -4.07
C GLY A 17 -22.17 2.86 -2.76
N HIS A 18 -21.26 1.91 -2.86
CA HIS A 18 -20.77 1.18 -1.69
C HIS A 18 -19.31 0.79 -1.87
N SER A 19 -18.60 0.76 -0.75
CA SER A 19 -17.23 0.23 -0.72
C SER A 19 -17.25 -1.29 -0.73
N ARG A 20 -16.47 -1.91 -1.62
CA ARG A 20 -16.20 -3.36 -1.55
C ARG A 20 -14.90 -3.63 -0.80
N TRP A 21 -15.04 -4.35 0.29
CA TRP A 21 -13.95 -4.85 1.11
C TRP A 21 -13.65 -6.31 0.69
N PRO A 22 -12.39 -6.76 0.62
CA PRO A 22 -12.05 -8.18 0.50
C PRO A 22 -12.72 -9.00 1.61
N ALA A 23 -12.91 -10.30 1.35
CA ALA A 23 -13.41 -11.22 2.38
C ALA A 23 -12.53 -11.13 3.63
N GLY A 24 -13.14 -10.97 4.81
CA GLY A 24 -12.44 -10.83 6.09
C GLY A 24 -12.09 -9.40 6.50
N ALA A 25 -11.86 -8.48 5.55
CA ALA A 25 -11.33 -7.15 5.86
C ALA A 25 -12.25 -6.29 6.76
N ARG A 26 -13.58 -6.45 6.66
CA ARG A 26 -14.51 -5.77 7.59
C ARG A 26 -14.34 -6.26 9.03
N ARG A 27 -14.20 -7.57 9.21
CA ARG A 27 -14.05 -8.20 10.52
C ARG A 27 -12.71 -7.79 11.15
N GLU A 28 -11.65 -7.80 10.35
CA GLU A 28 -10.31 -7.36 10.79
C GLU A 28 -10.30 -5.89 11.18
N MET A 29 -10.93 -5.01 10.39
CA MET A 29 -11.05 -3.58 10.75
C MET A 29 -11.86 -3.36 12.02
N THR A 30 -12.95 -4.11 12.24
CA THR A 30 -13.69 -4.00 13.50
C THR A 30 -12.86 -4.43 14.70
N ILE A 31 -12.05 -5.49 14.56
CA ILE A 31 -11.14 -5.94 15.63
C ILE A 31 -10.06 -4.87 15.88
N PHE A 32 -9.45 -4.36 14.81
CA PHE A 32 -8.43 -3.32 14.90
C PHE A 32 -8.98 -2.05 15.57
N ALA A 33 -10.14 -1.57 15.11
CA ALA A 33 -10.79 -0.39 15.69
C ALA A 33 -11.17 -0.61 17.15
N GLY A 34 -11.70 -1.78 17.50
CA GLY A 34 -12.03 -2.14 18.88
C GLY A 34 -10.80 -2.18 19.77
N PHE A 35 -9.69 -2.76 19.30
CA PHE A 35 -8.43 -2.80 20.04
C PHE A 35 -7.84 -1.40 20.23
N ALA A 36 -7.80 -0.59 19.16
CA ALA A 36 -7.34 0.79 19.24
C ALA A 36 -8.18 1.61 20.22
N LEU A 37 -9.51 1.46 20.19
CA LEU A 37 -10.41 2.13 21.13
C LEU A 37 -10.17 1.68 22.57
N ALA A 38 -9.96 0.38 22.80
CA ALA A 38 -9.63 -0.14 24.12
C ALA A 38 -8.30 0.42 24.63
N VAL A 39 -7.25 0.44 23.81
CA VAL A 39 -5.95 1.02 24.19
C VAL A 39 -6.08 2.50 24.54
N VAL A 40 -6.87 3.27 23.78
CA VAL A 40 -7.11 4.69 24.08
C VAL A 40 -7.91 4.84 25.38
N ALA A 41 -8.98 4.08 25.56
CA ALA A 41 -9.85 4.17 26.74
C ALA A 41 -9.15 3.76 28.04
N PHE A 42 -8.31 2.71 27.99
CA PHE A 42 -7.58 2.22 29.16
C PHE A 42 -6.23 2.93 29.38
N GLY A 43 -5.58 3.39 28.32
CA GLY A 43 -4.28 4.08 28.39
C GLY A 43 -4.40 5.59 28.66
N ASN A 44 -5.54 6.20 28.40
CA ASN A 44 -5.76 7.63 28.53
C ASN A 44 -7.14 7.85 29.21
N GLY A 45 -7.15 7.81 30.54
CA GLY A 45 -8.36 8.11 31.31
C GLY A 45 -8.99 9.41 30.81
N SER A 46 -10.28 9.35 30.46
CA SER A 46 -11.11 10.42 29.89
C SER A 46 -10.74 10.93 28.49
N ALA A 47 -11.21 10.22 27.45
CA ALA A 47 -11.54 10.84 26.16
C ALA A 47 -13.07 10.89 26.01
N SER A 48 -13.65 11.94 26.58
CA SER A 48 -15.06 12.30 26.44
C SER A 48 -15.39 12.61 24.98
N THR A 49 -16.48 12.01 24.49
CA THR A 49 -17.25 12.47 23.34
C THR A 49 -17.61 13.95 23.50
N GLY A 50 -17.05 14.83 22.66
CA GLY A 50 -17.47 16.23 22.60
C GLY A 50 -16.45 17.15 21.93
N SER A 51 -16.86 17.71 20.79
CA SER A 51 -16.38 18.90 20.09
C SER A 51 -15.16 19.66 20.62
N GLY A 52 -14.17 19.80 19.72
CA GLY A 52 -13.38 21.03 19.57
C GLY A 52 -12.43 21.37 20.71
N ASP A 53 -11.25 20.75 20.70
CA ASP A 53 -10.01 21.46 21.03
C ASP A 53 -8.85 20.80 20.28
N ALA A 54 -7.96 21.66 19.77
CA ALA A 54 -6.97 21.33 18.77
C ALA A 54 -6.05 20.17 19.20
N ALA A 55 -6.21 19.02 18.55
CA ALA A 55 -5.17 18.00 18.53
C ALA A 55 -3.85 18.66 18.08
N PRO A 56 -2.71 18.44 18.78
CA PRO A 56 -1.44 19.00 18.34
C PRO A 56 -1.18 18.54 16.91
N ARG A 57 -1.13 19.51 16.00
CA ARG A 57 -0.93 19.25 14.58
C ARG A 57 0.36 18.44 14.44
N PRO A 58 0.33 17.22 13.86
CA PRO A 58 1.55 16.48 13.63
C PRO A 58 2.47 17.34 12.77
N GLN A 59 3.63 17.69 13.32
CA GLN A 59 4.65 18.37 12.55
C GLN A 59 5.10 17.41 11.44
N SER A 60 5.04 17.87 10.20
CA SER A 60 5.50 17.11 9.04
C SER A 60 7.01 16.95 9.13
N THR A 61 7.48 15.90 9.81
CA THR A 61 8.93 15.65 10.01
C THR A 61 9.66 15.38 8.69
N VAL A 62 8.94 15.12 7.60
CA VAL A 62 9.55 14.78 6.31
C VAL A 62 8.89 15.58 5.20
N GLN A 63 9.62 16.54 4.64
CA GLN A 63 9.23 17.25 3.44
C GLN A 63 9.87 16.51 2.26
N TYR A 64 9.06 15.88 1.42
CA TYR A 64 9.53 15.25 0.19
C TYR A 64 9.66 16.30 -0.93
N PRO A 65 10.60 16.13 -1.86
CA PRO A 65 11.58 15.04 -1.94
C PRO A 65 12.78 15.22 -0.99
N ILE A 66 13.25 14.12 -0.39
CA ILE A 66 14.46 14.08 0.44
C ILE A 66 15.66 14.40 -0.45
N ARG A 67 16.40 15.47 -0.13
CA ARG A 67 17.67 15.78 -0.79
C ARG A 67 18.81 15.14 -0.01
N PHE A 68 19.69 14.44 -0.73
CA PHE A 68 20.88 13.81 -0.15
C PHE A 68 22.11 14.67 -0.47
N ASP A 69 22.19 15.86 0.13
CA ASP A 69 23.27 16.81 -0.17
C ASP A 69 24.66 16.30 0.26
N ASN A 70 24.72 15.27 1.13
CA ASN A 70 25.94 14.65 1.65
C ASN A 70 26.08 13.16 1.26
N ALA A 71 25.48 12.72 0.16
CA ALA A 71 25.68 11.35 -0.31
C ALA A 71 27.15 11.12 -0.74
N PRO A 72 27.78 9.99 -0.35
CA PRO A 72 29.06 9.59 -0.91
C PRO A 72 28.93 9.46 -2.44
N PRO A 73 29.97 9.83 -3.21
CA PRO A 73 29.93 9.71 -4.66
C PRO A 73 29.65 8.26 -5.08
N PRO A 74 28.82 8.04 -6.12
CA PRO A 74 28.50 6.72 -6.59
C PRO A 74 29.78 5.99 -7.00
N ARG A 75 30.02 4.81 -6.42
CA ARG A 75 31.12 3.94 -6.86
C ARG A 75 30.72 3.33 -8.20
N ILE A 76 31.30 3.84 -9.27
CA ILE A 76 31.18 3.24 -10.60
C ILE A 76 31.97 1.93 -10.59
N VAL A 77 31.27 0.80 -10.53
CA VAL A 77 31.89 -0.52 -10.66
C VAL A 77 32.06 -0.78 -12.15
N GLN A 78 33.30 -0.91 -12.61
CA GLN A 78 33.57 -1.28 -14.00
C GLN A 78 33.19 -2.75 -14.21
N PRO A 79 32.35 -3.08 -15.21
CA PRO A 79 32.02 -4.46 -15.49
C PRO A 79 33.30 -5.22 -15.84
N ARG A 80 33.53 -6.35 -15.17
CA ARG A 80 34.63 -7.25 -15.51
C ARG A 80 34.26 -7.98 -16.80
N PRO A 81 35.21 -8.20 -17.73
CA PRO A 81 34.94 -8.94 -18.94
C PRO A 81 34.45 -10.35 -18.59
N THR A 82 33.23 -10.68 -18.99
CA THR A 82 32.68 -12.03 -18.89
C THR A 82 33.13 -12.82 -20.12
N VAL A 83 33.71 -14.00 -19.91
CA VAL A 83 34.01 -14.92 -21.00
C VAL A 83 32.70 -15.59 -21.43
N SER A 84 32.29 -15.38 -22.68
CA SER A 84 31.15 -16.06 -23.29
C SER A 84 31.63 -17.24 -24.15
N TYR A 85 31.15 -18.44 -23.88
CA TYR A 85 31.36 -19.61 -24.74
C TYR A 85 30.19 -19.76 -25.72
N GLY A 86 30.49 -20.22 -26.94
CA GLY A 86 29.46 -20.46 -27.95
C GLY A 86 28.59 -21.67 -27.58
N VAL A 87 27.27 -21.50 -27.61
CA VAL A 87 26.31 -22.61 -27.53
C VAL A 87 26.33 -23.34 -28.88
N ARG A 88 26.59 -24.65 -28.87
CA ARG A 88 26.47 -25.50 -30.06
C ARG A 88 25.07 -26.10 -30.07
N PHE A 89 24.27 -25.75 -31.06
CA PHE A 89 22.97 -26.39 -31.27
C PHE A 89 23.19 -27.66 -32.10
N PRO A 90 22.70 -28.83 -31.66
CA PRO A 90 22.71 -30.03 -32.48
C PRO A 90 21.77 -29.84 -33.68
N GLU A 91 22.17 -30.35 -34.85
CA GLU A 91 21.28 -30.39 -36.02
C GLU A 91 20.07 -31.26 -35.68
N ALA A 92 18.86 -30.75 -35.99
CA ALA A 92 17.65 -31.53 -35.85
C ALA A 92 17.71 -32.68 -36.86
N GLU A 93 17.93 -33.89 -36.37
CA GLU A 93 17.83 -35.11 -37.16
C GLU A 93 16.37 -35.27 -37.59
N GLY A 94 16.08 -34.92 -38.83
CA GLY A 94 14.73 -35.00 -39.37
C GLY A 94 14.41 -33.91 -40.39
N SER A 95 15.12 -33.90 -41.51
CA SER A 95 14.60 -33.24 -42.72
C SER A 95 14.79 -34.17 -43.91
N ARG A 96 13.67 -34.82 -44.26
CA ARG A 96 13.34 -35.69 -45.42
C ARG A 96 13.60 -37.18 -45.28
#